data_AF-A0A7H4P366-F1
#
_entry.id   AF-A0A7H4P366-F1
#
_cell.length_a   1.000
_cell.length_b   1.000
_cell.length_c   1.000
_cell.angle_alpha   90.00
_cell.angle_beta   90.00
_cell.angle_gamma   90.00
#
_symmetry.space_group_name_H-M   'P 1'
#
loop_
_entity.id
_entity.type
_entity.pdbx_description
1 polymer ?
#
loop_
_entity_poly.entity_id
_entity_poly.type
_entity_poly.pdbx_seq_one_letter_code
_entity_poly.pdbx_strand_id
1 'polypeptide(L)'
;MSQPITLTLARKAPRPLRWLGVVLLLGLLSMPFLALLPATHPLAVSTWLLTLTGKILCYAIVAVALDLVWGYAGMLSLGHGIFFALGGYAMGMYLMRQAAGDGLPAFMSFLSWSELPWFWWGTQHFAWAMLLVVLVPGLLALVFGWFAFRSKIKGVYFSIMTQALTYAGMLLFFP
;
A
#
# COMPACT_ATOMS: atom_id res chain seq x y z
N MET A 1 17.37 -20.10 11.71
CA MET A 1 16.43 -19.02 11.37
C MET A 1 15.03 -19.64 11.35
N SER A 2 14.16 -19.29 12.29
CA SER A 2 12.76 -19.72 12.31
C SER A 2 12.05 -19.15 11.09
N GLN A 3 11.36 -19.98 10.31
CA GLN A 3 10.57 -19.51 9.16
C GLN A 3 9.47 -18.56 9.65
N PRO A 4 9.14 -17.48 8.90
CA PRO A 4 8.04 -16.60 9.29
C PRO A 4 6.73 -17.39 9.35
N ILE A 5 5.81 -16.95 10.20
CA ILE A 5 4.56 -17.68 10.47
C ILE A 5 3.74 -17.79 9.17
N THR A 6 3.74 -16.73 8.35
CA THR A 6 3.06 -16.72 7.05
C THR A 6 3.56 -17.82 6.10
N LEU A 7 4.88 -17.97 5.90
CA LEU A 7 5.44 -19.00 5.02
C LEU A 7 5.26 -20.41 5.59
N THR A 8 5.37 -20.55 6.91
CA THR A 8 5.20 -21.85 7.57
C THR A 8 3.77 -22.37 7.42
N LEU A 9 2.79 -21.49 7.63
CA LEU A 9 1.37 -21.78 7.43
C LEU A 9 1.06 -22.08 5.97
N ALA A 10 1.55 -21.26 5.02
CA ALA A 10 1.33 -21.48 3.60
C ALA A 10 1.88 -22.83 3.11
N ARG A 11 3.08 -23.21 3.58
CA ARG A 11 3.74 -24.45 3.15
C ARG A 11 3.08 -25.69 3.76
N LYS A 12 2.68 -25.63 5.03
CA LYS A 12 2.01 -26.73 5.73
C LYS A 12 0.49 -26.74 5.57
N ALA A 13 -0.07 -25.78 4.83
CA ALA A 13 -1.52 -25.65 4.66
C ALA A 13 -2.12 -26.93 4.03
N PRO A 14 -3.04 -27.62 4.73
CA PRO A 14 -3.74 -28.77 4.16
C PRO A 14 -4.59 -28.32 2.96
N ARG A 15 -4.84 -29.23 2.01
CA ARG A 15 -5.66 -28.96 0.80
C ARG A 15 -6.95 -28.16 1.06
N PRO A 16 -7.78 -28.47 2.08
CA PRO A 16 -8.98 -27.67 2.37
C PRO A 16 -8.68 -26.22 2.78
N LEU A 17 -7.58 -25.96 3.50
CA LEU A 17 -7.20 -24.60 3.91
C LEU A 17 -6.77 -23.75 2.70
N ARG A 18 -6.14 -24.36 1.70
CA ARG A 18 -5.80 -23.67 0.44
C ARG A 18 -7.04 -23.24 -0.32
N TRP A 19 -8.03 -24.13 -0.43
CA TRP A 19 -9.31 -23.82 -1.06
C TRP A 19 -10.07 -22.73 -0.31
N LEU A 20 -10.09 -22.79 1.03
CA LEU A 20 -10.66 -21.73 1.86
C LEU A 20 -9.99 -20.38 1.56
N GLY A 21 -8.66 -20.34 1.46
CA GLY A 21 -7.92 -19.14 1.10
C GLY A 21 -8.29 -18.59 -0.28
N VAL A 22 -8.42 -19.45 -1.29
CA VAL A 22 -8.85 -19.04 -2.64
C VAL A 22 -10.28 -18.49 -2.62
N VAL A 23 -11.21 -19.17 -1.96
CA VAL A 23 -12.61 -18.71 -1.83
C VAL A 23 -12.67 -17.35 -1.13
N LEU A 24 -11.88 -17.17 -0.07
CA LEU A 24 -11.82 -15.92 0.66
C LEU A 24 -11.26 -14.78 -0.20
N LEU A 25 -10.20 -15.03 -0.97
CA LEU A 25 -9.65 -14.07 -1.93
C LEU A 25 -10.66 -13.70 -3.02
N LEU A 26 -11.37 -14.67 -3.59
CA LEU A 26 -12.41 -14.42 -4.59
C LEU A 26 -13.57 -13.60 -4.01
N GLY A 27 -14.01 -13.94 -2.79
CA GLY A 27 -15.04 -13.18 -2.09
C GLY A 27 -14.62 -11.72 -1.88
N LEU A 28 -13.38 -11.51 -1.43
CA LEU A 28 -12.79 -10.18 -1.23
C LEU A 28 -12.72 -9.37 -2.54
N LEU A 29 -12.30 -10.00 -3.64
CA LEU A 29 -12.19 -9.37 -4.95
C LEU A 29 -13.57 -9.06 -5.56
N SER A 30 -14.60 -9.82 -5.18
CA SER A 30 -15.98 -9.61 -5.64
C SER A 30 -16.70 -8.46 -4.92
N MET A 31 -16.29 -8.11 -3.69
CA MET A 31 -16.93 -7.07 -2.88
C MET A 31 -17.15 -5.71 -3.58
N PRO A 32 -16.19 -5.11 -4.31
CA PRO A 32 -16.43 -3.84 -5.00
C PRO A 32 -17.53 -3.94 -6.05
N PHE A 33 -17.68 -5.09 -6.72
CA PHE A 33 -18.77 -5.32 -7.68
C PHE A 33 -20.12 -5.50 -6.98
N LEU A 34 -20.13 -6.21 -5.84
CA LEU A 34 -21.33 -6.38 -5.02
C LEU A 34 -21.82 -5.06 -4.41
N ALA A 35 -20.91 -4.11 -4.18
CA ALA A 35 -21.25 -2.77 -3.69
C ALA A 35 -21.86 -1.85 -4.76
N LEU A 36 -21.78 -2.21 -6.05
CA LEU A 36 -22.44 -1.49 -7.15
C LEU A 36 -23.92 -1.86 -7.29
N LEU A 37 -24.38 -2.94 -6.63
CA LEU A 37 -25.76 -3.37 -6.73
C LEU A 37 -26.70 -2.44 -5.93
N PRO A 38 -27.98 -2.32 -6.33
CA PRO A 38 -28.97 -1.56 -5.58
C PRO A 38 -29.10 -2.09 -4.15
N ALA A 39 -29.30 -1.19 -3.18
CA ALA A 39 -29.40 -1.56 -1.75
C ALA A 39 -30.52 -2.55 -1.42
N THR A 40 -31.52 -2.68 -2.30
CA THR A 40 -32.63 -3.64 -2.17
C THR A 40 -32.23 -5.06 -2.55
N HIS A 41 -31.10 -5.25 -3.23
CA HIS A 41 -30.65 -6.56 -3.66
C HIS A 41 -30.07 -7.36 -2.49
N PRO A 42 -30.43 -8.64 -2.30
CA PRO A 42 -30.01 -9.44 -1.14
C PRO A 42 -28.48 -9.66 -1.03
N LEU A 43 -27.76 -9.55 -2.16
CA LEU A 43 -26.29 -9.65 -2.21
C LEU A 43 -25.59 -8.28 -2.19
N ALA A 44 -26.31 -7.18 -2.01
CA ALA A 44 -25.71 -5.85 -1.98
C ALA A 44 -24.81 -5.71 -0.74
N VAL A 45 -23.55 -5.37 -0.98
CA VAL A 45 -22.59 -5.09 0.10
C VAL A 45 -22.60 -3.59 0.39
N SER A 46 -22.73 -3.22 1.66
CA SER A 46 -22.73 -1.81 2.03
C SER A 46 -21.35 -1.18 1.81
N THR A 47 -21.33 0.10 1.39
CA THR A 47 -20.08 0.87 1.21
C THR A 47 -19.24 0.94 2.49
N TRP A 48 -19.91 0.96 3.65
CA TRP A 48 -19.26 0.89 4.96
C TRP A 48 -18.45 -0.41 5.13
N LEU A 49 -19.04 -1.57 4.80
CA LEU A 49 -18.35 -2.86 4.93
C LEU A 49 -17.20 -2.97 3.94
N LEU A 50 -17.39 -2.48 2.70
CA LEU A 50 -16.33 -2.41 1.70
C LEU A 50 -15.14 -1.56 2.19
N THR A 51 -15.43 -0.37 2.73
CA THR A 51 -14.38 0.55 3.22
C THR A 51 -13.68 0.00 4.46
N LEU A 52 -14.42 -0.59 5.39
CA LEU A 52 -13.86 -1.23 6.59
C LEU A 52 -12.97 -2.41 6.21
N THR A 53 -13.41 -3.26 5.30
CA THR A 53 -12.63 -4.40 4.80
C THR A 53 -11.36 -3.92 4.12
N GLY A 54 -11.44 -2.90 3.26
CA GLY A 54 -10.27 -2.27 2.64
C GLY A 54 -9.26 -1.76 3.67
N LYS A 55 -9.73 -1.10 4.74
CA LYS A 55 -8.87 -0.62 5.83
C LYS A 55 -8.18 -1.77 6.57
N ILE A 56 -8.91 -2.85 6.86
CA ILE A 56 -8.34 -4.05 7.51
C ILE A 56 -7.27 -4.69 6.61
N LEU A 57 -7.52 -4.78 5.31
CA LEU A 57 -6.56 -5.33 4.34
C LEU A 57 -5.28 -4.50 4.26
N CYS A 58 -5.39 -3.17 4.29
CA CYS A 58 -4.22 -2.30 4.36
C CYS A 58 -3.36 -2.63 5.59
N TYR A 59 -3.97 -2.79 6.77
CA TYR A 59 -3.23 -3.19 7.97
C TYR A 59 -2.67 -4.62 7.88
N ALA A 60 -3.41 -5.55 7.29
CA ALA A 60 -2.97 -6.92 7.09
C ALA A 60 -1.73 -6.99 6.16
N ILE A 61 -1.73 -6.24 5.05
CA ILE A 61 -0.58 -6.18 4.12
C ILE A 61 0.65 -5.62 4.84
N VAL A 62 0.50 -4.57 5.65
CA VAL A 62 1.61 -4.01 6.45
C VAL A 62 2.12 -5.02 7.47
N ALA A 63 1.22 -5.74 8.16
CA ALA A 63 1.60 -6.78 9.12
C ALA A 63 2.35 -7.95 8.45
N VAL A 64 1.87 -8.41 7.29
CA VAL A 64 2.53 -9.46 6.49
C VAL A 64 3.91 -8.99 6.01
N ALA A 65 4.03 -7.75 5.53
CA ALA A 65 5.32 -7.20 5.13
C ALA A 65 6.33 -7.18 6.28
N LEU A 66 5.91 -6.80 7.49
CA LEU A 66 6.76 -6.85 8.69
C LEU A 66 7.15 -8.28 9.07
N ASP A 67 6.20 -9.23 9.05
CA ASP A 67 6.48 -10.66 9.31
C ASP A 67 7.49 -11.23 8.30
N LEU A 68 7.40 -10.84 7.03
CA LEU A 68 8.36 -11.29 6.01
C LEU A 68 9.75 -10.68 6.23
N VAL A 69 9.87 -9.38 6.45
CA VAL A 69 11.20 -8.76 6.62
C VAL A 69 11.85 -9.24 7.91
N TRP A 70 11.12 -9.21 9.02
CA TRP A 70 11.68 -9.61 10.30
C TRP A 70 11.82 -11.13 10.41
N GLY A 71 10.80 -11.89 10.02
CA GLY A 71 10.78 -13.34 10.16
C GLY A 71 11.58 -14.10 9.10
N TYR A 72 11.52 -13.71 7.82
CA TYR A 72 12.30 -14.38 6.76
C TYR A 72 13.71 -13.81 6.64
N ALA A 73 13.84 -12.49 6.50
CA ALA A 73 15.15 -11.88 6.26
C ALA A 73 15.98 -11.70 7.55
N GLY A 74 15.35 -11.81 8.73
CA GLY A 74 16.03 -11.62 10.01
C GLY A 74 16.45 -10.18 10.28
N MET A 75 15.93 -9.22 9.50
CA MET A 75 16.27 -7.80 9.62
C MET A 75 15.08 -7.05 10.19
N LEU A 76 15.26 -6.44 11.36
CA LEU A 76 14.26 -5.53 11.90
C LEU A 76 14.30 -4.22 11.09
N SER A 77 13.18 -3.81 10.52
CA SER A 77 13.04 -2.50 9.89
C SER A 77 11.76 -1.85 10.33
N LEU A 78 11.93 -0.64 10.86
CA LEU A 78 10.87 0.17 11.43
C LEU A 78 10.39 1.24 10.44
N GLY A 79 10.98 1.28 9.24
CA GLY A 79 10.69 2.31 8.25
C GLY A 79 9.88 1.88 7.03
N HIS A 80 9.37 0.65 6.99
CA HIS A 80 8.68 0.15 5.79
C HIS A 80 7.37 0.86 5.46
N GLY A 81 6.78 1.55 6.44
CA GLY A 81 5.54 2.31 6.26
C GLY A 81 5.63 3.39 5.18
N ILE A 82 6.82 3.98 4.95
CA ILE A 82 6.99 5.01 3.92
C ILE A 82 6.71 4.48 2.51
N PHE A 83 7.11 3.25 2.19
CA PHE A 83 6.87 2.66 0.87
C PHE A 83 5.38 2.39 0.66
N PHE A 84 4.68 1.91 1.69
CA PHE A 84 3.24 1.73 1.65
C PHE A 84 2.51 3.07 1.50
N ALA A 85 2.94 4.10 2.23
CA ALA A 85 2.38 5.44 2.15
C ALA A 85 2.55 6.06 0.76
N LEU A 86 3.72 5.92 0.13
CA LEU A 86 3.98 6.44 -1.22
C LEU A 86 3.12 5.76 -2.29
N GLY A 87 2.99 4.44 -2.24
CA GLY A 87 2.10 3.70 -3.14
C GLY A 87 0.63 4.09 -2.93
N GLY A 88 0.18 4.16 -1.67
CA GLY A 88 -1.16 4.62 -1.32
C GLY A 88 -1.43 6.06 -1.78
N TYR A 89 -0.45 6.96 -1.63
CA TYR A 89 -0.54 8.34 -2.08
C TYR A 89 -0.70 8.43 -3.61
N ALA A 90 0.08 7.66 -4.37
CA ALA A 90 -0.05 7.60 -5.83
C ALA A 90 -1.45 7.15 -6.28
N MET A 91 -2.02 6.14 -5.63
CA MET A 91 -3.41 5.72 -5.89
C MET A 91 -4.42 6.78 -5.43
N GLY A 92 -4.17 7.44 -4.30
CA GLY A 92 -4.98 8.55 -3.80
C GLY A 92 -5.05 9.72 -4.80
N MET A 93 -3.94 10.06 -5.46
CA MET A 93 -3.92 11.07 -6.52
C MET A 93 -4.88 10.70 -7.65
N TYR A 94 -4.86 9.45 -8.12
CA TYR A 94 -5.77 8.96 -9.16
C TYR A 94 -7.24 9.04 -8.73
N LEU A 95 -7.57 8.56 -7.53
CA LEU A 95 -8.94 8.60 -7.03
C LEU A 95 -9.47 10.04 -6.86
N MET A 96 -8.62 10.96 -6.40
CA MET A 96 -8.98 12.38 -6.30
C MET A 96 -9.20 13.02 -7.67
N ARG A 97 -8.40 12.65 -8.69
CA ARG A 97 -8.63 13.09 -10.07
C ARG A 97 -9.93 12.53 -10.64
N GLN A 98 -10.22 11.25 -10.38
CA GLN A 98 -11.46 10.62 -10.84
C GLN A 98 -12.70 11.26 -10.19
N ALA A 99 -12.61 11.63 -8.92
CA ALA A 99 -13.69 12.34 -8.22
C ALA A 99 -13.86 13.80 -8.70
N ALA A 100 -12.78 14.46 -9.15
CA ALA A 100 -12.82 15.84 -9.62
C ALA A 100 -13.27 16.00 -11.09
N GLY A 101 -13.23 14.92 -11.88
CA GLY A 101 -13.51 14.98 -13.32
C GLY A 101 -12.50 15.85 -14.06
N ASP A 102 -12.98 16.81 -14.85
CA ASP A 102 -12.14 17.75 -15.60
C ASP A 102 -11.58 18.89 -14.73
N GLY A 103 -12.06 19.03 -13.48
CA GLY A 103 -11.65 20.07 -12.56
C GLY A 103 -10.38 19.77 -11.76
N LEU A 104 -9.99 20.74 -10.93
CA LEU A 104 -8.98 20.54 -9.89
C LEU A 104 -9.57 19.73 -8.72
N PRO A 105 -8.79 18.84 -8.08
CA PRO A 105 -9.20 18.21 -6.83
C PRO A 105 -9.68 19.23 -5.79
N ALA A 106 -10.75 18.90 -5.07
CA ALA A 106 -11.44 19.84 -4.17
C ALA A 106 -10.51 20.48 -3.11
N PHE A 107 -9.51 19.74 -2.62
CA PHE A 107 -8.54 20.27 -1.66
C PHE A 107 -7.58 21.29 -2.29
N MET A 108 -7.23 21.15 -3.59
CA MET A 108 -6.39 22.10 -4.29
C MET A 108 -7.15 23.41 -4.54
N SER A 109 -8.42 23.32 -4.94
CA SER A 109 -9.28 24.50 -5.04
C SER A 109 -9.46 25.18 -3.67
N PHE A 110 -9.58 24.40 -2.59
CA PHE A 110 -9.67 24.95 -1.23
C PHE A 110 -8.39 25.68 -0.80
N LEU A 111 -7.23 25.21 -1.25
CA LEU A 111 -5.93 25.87 -1.01
C LEU A 111 -5.66 27.03 -1.99
N SER A 112 -6.65 27.44 -2.78
CA SER A 112 -6.55 28.50 -3.81
C SER A 112 -5.51 28.22 -4.90
N TRP A 113 -5.32 26.95 -5.26
CA TRP A 113 -4.47 26.59 -6.40
C TRP A 113 -5.22 26.85 -7.71
N SER A 114 -4.54 27.47 -8.67
CA SER A 114 -5.10 27.80 -9.99
C SER A 114 -4.83 26.73 -11.05
N GLU A 115 -3.82 25.89 -10.85
CA GLU A 115 -3.39 24.89 -11.82
C GLU A 115 -2.92 23.60 -11.15
N LEU A 116 -2.92 22.50 -11.93
CA LEU A 116 -2.49 21.20 -11.45
C LEU A 116 -0.95 21.16 -11.43
N PRO A 117 -0.32 20.85 -10.29
CA PRO A 117 1.14 20.79 -10.22
C PRO A 117 1.69 19.69 -11.11
N TRP A 118 2.91 19.92 -11.60
CA TRP A 118 3.64 19.01 -12.48
C TRP A 118 3.70 17.55 -11.98
N PHE A 119 3.88 17.32 -10.68
CA PHE A 119 3.97 15.97 -10.12
C PHE A 119 2.62 15.23 -10.05
N TRP A 120 1.50 15.92 -10.26
CA TRP A 120 0.17 15.31 -10.44
C TRP A 120 -0.17 15.03 -11.91
N TRP A 121 0.69 15.43 -12.86
CA TRP A 121 0.40 15.20 -14.26
C TRP A 121 0.32 13.71 -14.61
N GLY A 122 -0.65 13.37 -15.46
CA GLY A 122 -0.91 11.99 -15.89
C GLY A 122 -1.72 11.15 -14.90
N THR A 123 -1.92 11.62 -13.66
CA THR A 123 -2.64 10.86 -12.62
C THR A 123 -4.13 10.67 -12.91
N GLN A 124 -4.68 11.26 -13.97
CA GLN A 124 -6.01 10.92 -14.49
C GLN A 124 -6.06 9.55 -15.18
N HIS A 125 -4.92 9.02 -15.66
CA HIS A 125 -4.86 7.74 -16.36
C HIS A 125 -4.54 6.61 -15.39
N PHE A 126 -5.38 5.58 -15.36
CA PHE A 126 -5.22 4.44 -14.44
C PHE A 126 -3.87 3.73 -14.61
N ALA A 127 -3.45 3.45 -15.85
CA ALA A 127 -2.18 2.78 -16.12
C ALA A 127 -0.98 3.59 -15.62
N TRP A 128 -1.02 4.91 -15.77
CA TRP A 128 0.02 5.81 -15.26
C TRP A 128 0.05 5.81 -13.73
N ALA A 129 -1.11 5.87 -13.08
CA ALA A 129 -1.21 5.78 -11.64
C ALA A 129 -0.65 4.46 -11.11
N MET A 130 -0.98 3.32 -11.72
CA MET A 130 -0.41 2.01 -11.35
C MET A 130 1.11 1.96 -11.54
N LEU A 131 1.62 2.57 -12.60
CA LEU A 131 3.04 2.71 -12.82
C LEU A 131 3.69 3.53 -11.69
N LEU A 132 3.09 4.64 -11.26
CA LEU A 132 3.59 5.41 -10.11
C LEU A 132 3.52 4.63 -8.79
N VAL A 133 2.43 3.87 -8.55
CA VAL A 133 2.26 3.02 -7.36
C VAL A 133 3.41 2.02 -7.21
N VAL A 134 3.97 1.53 -8.32
CA VAL A 134 5.11 0.59 -8.31
C VAL A 134 6.44 1.33 -8.36
N LEU A 135 6.61 2.27 -9.30
CA LEU A 135 7.89 2.91 -9.56
C LEU A 135 8.30 3.87 -8.46
N VAL A 136 7.40 4.66 -7.88
CA VAL A 136 7.78 5.64 -6.84
C VAL A 136 8.35 4.95 -5.60
N PRO A 137 7.62 4.04 -4.92
CA PRO A 137 8.20 3.31 -3.80
C PRO A 137 9.31 2.35 -4.24
N GLY A 138 9.24 1.77 -5.45
CA GLY A 138 10.26 0.86 -5.98
C GLY A 138 11.61 1.52 -6.24
N LEU A 139 11.63 2.72 -6.82
CA LEU A 139 12.85 3.51 -7.02
C LEU A 139 13.43 3.96 -5.69
N LEU A 140 12.59 4.42 -4.76
CA LEU A 140 13.07 4.75 -3.41
C LEU A 140 13.68 3.52 -2.73
N ALA A 141 13.03 2.36 -2.83
CA ALA A 141 13.53 1.10 -2.28
C ALA A 141 14.83 0.66 -2.96
N LEU A 142 14.99 0.90 -4.26
CA LEU A 142 16.21 0.62 -5.01
C LEU A 142 17.37 1.50 -4.54
N VAL A 143 17.15 2.81 -4.46
CA VAL A 143 18.18 3.76 -3.99
C VAL A 143 18.58 3.42 -2.56
N PHE A 144 17.60 3.24 -1.68
CA PHE A 144 17.81 2.85 -0.29
C PHE A 144 18.56 1.52 -0.17
N GLY A 145 18.07 0.49 -0.86
CA GLY A 145 18.65 -0.85 -0.86
C GLY A 145 20.08 -0.85 -1.37
N TRP A 146 20.36 -0.10 -2.44
CA TRP A 146 21.71 0.06 -2.97
C TRP A 146 22.69 0.57 -1.91
N PHE A 147 22.34 1.65 -1.21
CA PHE A 147 23.17 2.18 -0.13
C PHE A 147 23.27 1.20 1.06
N ALA A 148 22.15 0.56 1.43
CA ALA A 148 22.09 -0.38 2.54
C ALA A 148 23.03 -1.59 2.33
N PHE A 149 22.99 -2.18 1.13
CA PHE A 149 23.78 -3.37 0.81
C PHE A 149 25.23 -3.04 0.52
N ARG A 150 25.53 -1.94 -0.19
CA ARG A 150 26.90 -1.52 -0.47
C ARG A 150 27.67 -1.23 0.82
N SER A 151 27.00 -0.66 1.82
CA SER A 151 27.57 -0.34 3.13
C SER A 151 27.63 -1.54 4.08
N LYS A 152 27.23 -2.76 3.63
CA LYS A 152 27.21 -4.00 4.43
C LYS A 152 26.54 -3.83 5.80
N ILE A 153 25.47 -3.03 5.87
CA ILE A 153 24.79 -2.68 7.11
C ILE A 153 24.08 -3.92 7.66
N LYS A 154 24.22 -4.18 8.96
CA LYS A 154 23.62 -5.34 9.63
C LYS A 154 22.92 -4.95 10.94
N GLY A 155 21.93 -5.74 11.31
CA GLY A 155 21.25 -5.65 12.61
C GLY A 155 20.65 -4.27 12.86
N VAL A 156 20.92 -3.71 14.04
CA VAL A 156 20.31 -2.47 14.54
C VAL A 156 20.55 -1.26 13.63
N TYR A 157 21.72 -1.18 12.98
CA TYR A 157 22.02 -0.06 12.08
C TYR A 157 21.07 0.01 10.88
N PHE A 158 20.58 -1.14 10.41
CA PHE A 158 19.58 -1.18 9.35
C PHE A 158 18.26 -0.57 9.85
N SER A 159 17.83 -0.93 11.07
CA SER A 159 16.63 -0.38 11.69
C SER A 159 16.72 1.14 11.84
N ILE A 160 17.84 1.66 12.37
CA ILE A 160 18.08 3.10 12.53
C ILE A 160 17.98 3.82 11.18
N MET A 161 18.62 3.28 10.15
CA MET A 161 18.60 3.87 8.80
C MET A 161 17.20 3.89 8.19
N THR A 162 16.43 2.80 8.31
CA THR A 162 15.04 2.75 7.83
C THR A 162 14.13 3.73 8.58
N GLN A 163 14.34 3.87 9.88
CA GLN A 163 13.58 4.79 10.72
C GLN A 163 13.93 6.26 10.40
N ALA A 164 15.21 6.55 10.18
CA ALA A 164 15.66 7.87 9.71
C ALA A 164 15.05 8.24 8.35
N LEU A 165 14.97 7.29 7.41
CA LEU A 165 14.27 7.50 6.13
C LEU A 165 12.80 7.87 6.34
N THR A 166 12.11 7.15 7.23
CA THR A 166 10.69 7.41 7.53
C THR A 166 10.49 8.74 8.21
N TYR A 167 11.38 9.11 9.13
CA TYR A 167 11.37 10.40 9.81
C TYR A 167 11.64 11.55 8.82
N ALA A 168 12.60 11.40 7.92
CA ALA A 168 12.84 12.36 6.84
C ALA A 168 11.62 12.49 5.92
N GLY A 169 10.97 11.37 5.59
CA GLY A 169 9.70 11.38 4.86
C GLY A 169 8.60 12.14 5.60
N MET A 170 8.43 11.89 6.91
CA MET A 170 7.49 12.61 7.76
C MET A 170 7.74 14.12 7.69
N LEU A 171 8.99 14.57 7.87
CA LEU A 171 9.36 15.99 7.79
C LEU A 171 9.12 16.60 6.41
N LEU A 172 9.30 15.82 5.34
CA LEU A 172 9.06 16.29 3.97
C LEU A 172 7.56 16.52 3.70
N PHE A 173 6.69 15.64 4.19
CA PHE A 173 5.24 15.75 3.99
C PHE A 173 4.55 16.67 5.02
N PHE A 174 5.13 16.80 6.22
CA PHE A 174 4.63 17.62 7.32
C PHE A 174 5.75 18.51 7.87
N PRO A 175 6.18 19.52 7.09
CA PRO A 175 7.22 20.46 7.52
C PRO A 175 6.76 21.38 8.66
#